data_AF-A0A3D2SD97-F1
#
_entry.id   AF-A0A3D2SD97-F1
#
_cell.length_a   1.000
_cell.length_b   1.000
_cell.length_c   1.000
_cell.angle_alpha   90.00
_cell.angle_beta   90.00
_cell.angle_gamma   90.00
#
_symmetry.space_group_name_H-M   'P 1'
#
loop_
_entity.id
_entity.type
_entity.pdbx_description
1 polymer ?
#
loop_
_entity_poly.entity_id
_entity_poly.type
_entity_poly.pdbx_seq_one_letter_code
_entity_poly.pdbx_strand_id
1 'polypeptide(L)'
;NRRYRNTVAESDGRALPLEAYLADFDKNGKEEFIMAYYQHDALYPVKTRERLLEQMPSIGEKFPDWDSFGKADLTEMFGAENLDKAIHKSAYIFNSAVLINEGKGKFSIKFLPNEAQISVLFGMVTDDFNNDGFVDILTQGNFYNTEIEITRHDAGTGILLLGNGDGTFQPARSYITGFRNDGDSKGMAVILAGAKKQPVYLLGNADGPMASFKLINPITTIPMQANDARAIITMKDGSKRTVELYAGSGYLSQSSKFIRLTPQMESIEAVSYSGARRMVYPAPTAAK
;
A
#
# COMPACT_ATOMS: atom_id res chain seq x y z
N ASN A 1 16.30 -3.74 14.57
CA ASN A 1 15.65 -5.01 14.93
C ASN A 1 15.79 -5.98 13.75
N ARG A 2 16.37 -7.18 13.91
CA ARG A 2 16.56 -8.16 12.81
C ARG A 2 15.27 -8.93 12.48
N ARG A 3 14.27 -8.90 13.36
CA ARG A 3 13.08 -9.77 13.32
C ARG A 3 12.07 -9.46 12.21
N TYR A 4 12.12 -8.28 11.60
CA TYR A 4 11.09 -7.81 10.65
C TYR A 4 11.68 -7.38 9.31
N ARG A 5 12.68 -8.13 8.82
CA ARG A 5 13.35 -7.86 7.55
C ARG A 5 14.03 -9.13 7.03
N ASN A 6 14.43 -9.09 5.77
CA ASN A 6 15.35 -10.09 5.25
C ASN A 6 16.65 -10.10 6.08
N THR A 7 17.18 -11.30 6.27
CA THR A 7 18.53 -11.51 6.80
C THR A 7 19.42 -12.06 5.70
N VAL A 8 20.69 -12.31 6.03
CA VAL A 8 21.68 -12.82 5.08
C VAL A 8 22.20 -14.12 5.65
N ALA A 9 22.22 -15.16 4.83
CA ALA A 9 22.74 -16.46 5.22
C ALA A 9 24.24 -16.39 5.53
N GLU A 10 24.68 -17.05 6.59
CA GLU A 10 26.10 -17.10 6.96
C GLU A 10 26.86 -18.12 6.12
N SER A 11 26.18 -19.19 5.68
CA SER A 11 26.75 -20.25 4.85
C SER A 11 27.15 -19.80 3.44
N ASP A 12 26.31 -19.01 2.77
CA ASP A 12 26.49 -18.69 1.34
C ASP A 12 26.22 -17.22 0.98
N GLY A 13 25.84 -16.38 1.95
CA GLY A 13 25.58 -14.96 1.73
C GLY A 13 24.28 -14.62 1.01
N ARG A 14 23.39 -15.59 0.76
CA ARG A 14 22.10 -15.32 0.08
C ARG A 14 21.13 -14.59 1.01
N ALA A 15 20.19 -13.85 0.41
CA ALA A 15 19.10 -13.25 1.18
C ALA A 15 18.16 -14.34 1.72
N LEU A 16 17.81 -14.23 2.99
CA LEU A 16 16.84 -15.08 3.68
C LEU A 16 15.59 -14.25 4.01
N PRO A 17 14.39 -14.70 3.62
CA PRO A 17 13.17 -13.92 3.76
C PRO A 17 12.64 -13.93 5.19
N LEU A 18 11.63 -13.11 5.45
CA LEU A 18 10.73 -13.36 6.56
C LEU A 18 9.77 -14.49 6.17
N GLU A 19 9.59 -15.46 7.05
CA GLU A 19 8.71 -16.61 6.84
C GLU A 19 7.43 -16.44 7.66
N ALA A 20 6.33 -16.99 7.15
CA ALA A 20 5.05 -17.04 7.84
C ALA A 20 4.40 -18.41 7.68
N TYR A 21 3.92 -18.96 8.79
CA TYR A 21 3.25 -20.25 8.87
C TYR A 21 1.87 -20.08 9.51
N LEU A 22 0.89 -20.81 8.99
CA LEU A 22 -0.45 -20.90 9.57
C LEU A 22 -0.85 -22.38 9.68
N ALA A 23 -1.07 -22.84 10.90
CA ALA A 23 -1.55 -24.19 11.23
C ALA A 23 -2.05 -24.25 12.68
N ASP A 24 -2.84 -25.27 13.01
CA ASP A 24 -3.19 -25.63 14.40
C ASP A 24 -2.05 -26.46 15.01
N PHE A 25 -1.07 -25.79 15.62
CA PHE A 25 0.17 -26.41 16.07
C PHE A 25 0.01 -27.18 17.39
N ASP A 26 -0.94 -26.77 18.24
CA ASP A 26 -1.21 -27.41 19.53
C ASP A 26 -2.44 -28.34 19.52
N LYS A 27 -3.12 -28.46 18.37
CA LYS A 27 -4.27 -29.34 18.11
C LYS A 27 -5.50 -28.99 18.94
N ASN A 28 -5.71 -27.69 19.18
CA ASN A 28 -6.86 -27.19 19.95
C ASN A 28 -8.07 -26.81 19.06
N GLY A 29 -7.95 -26.94 17.73
CA GLY A 29 -8.96 -26.59 16.75
C GLY A 29 -8.91 -25.14 16.28
N LYS A 30 -7.88 -24.37 16.66
CA LYS A 30 -7.61 -23.00 16.20
C LYS A 30 -6.27 -22.99 15.49
N GLU A 31 -6.15 -22.17 14.46
CA GLU A 31 -4.88 -22.01 13.75
C GLU A 31 -4.07 -20.86 14.35
N GLU A 32 -2.77 -21.07 14.52
CA GLU A 32 -1.83 -20.04 14.93
C GLU A 32 -1.05 -19.49 13.73
N PHE A 33 -0.97 -18.16 13.68
CA PHE A 33 -0.13 -17.45 12.72
C PHE A 33 1.26 -17.16 13.32
N ILE A 34 2.28 -17.84 12.81
CA ILE A 34 3.66 -17.75 13.27
C ILE A 34 4.52 -17.08 12.21
N MET A 35 5.04 -15.89 12.51
CA MET A 35 6.12 -15.27 11.73
C MET A 35 7.47 -15.70 12.27
N ALA A 36 8.44 -15.92 11.38
CA ALA A 36 9.77 -16.33 11.72
C ALA A 36 10.84 -15.63 10.88
N TYR A 37 12.03 -15.48 11.46
CA TYR A 37 13.20 -14.84 10.84
C TYR A 37 14.44 -15.71 11.04
N TYR A 38 15.40 -15.59 10.14
CA TYR A 38 16.62 -16.38 10.25
C TYR A 38 17.66 -15.69 11.13
N GLN A 39 18.37 -16.50 11.92
CA GLN A 39 19.55 -16.10 12.68
C GLN A 39 20.53 -17.28 12.67
N HIS A 40 21.78 -17.04 12.23
CA HIS A 40 22.79 -18.10 12.04
C HIS A 40 22.24 -19.27 11.20
N ASP A 41 21.55 -18.97 10.10
CA ASP A 41 20.89 -19.93 9.19
C ASP A 41 19.76 -20.80 9.78
N ALA A 42 19.46 -20.65 11.08
CA ALA A 42 18.31 -21.29 11.73
C ALA A 42 17.12 -20.33 11.83
N LEU A 43 15.92 -20.88 11.83
CA LEU A 43 14.67 -20.12 11.77
C LEU A 43 14.08 -19.97 13.18
N TYR A 44 13.86 -18.74 13.64
CA TYR A 44 13.36 -18.44 14.98
C TYR A 44 12.05 -17.65 14.93
N PRO A 45 11.13 -17.83 15.91
CA PRO A 45 9.90 -17.06 15.94
C PRO A 45 10.18 -15.58 16.17
N VAL A 46 9.40 -14.73 15.50
CA VAL A 46 9.41 -13.27 15.72
C VAL A 46 8.85 -12.93 17.11
N LYS A 47 7.80 -13.65 17.51
CA LYS A 47 7.10 -13.49 18.79
C LYS A 47 8.00 -13.87 19.96
N THR A 48 7.83 -13.17 21.08
CA THR A 48 8.48 -13.53 22.34
C THR A 48 7.81 -14.76 22.96
N ARG A 49 8.48 -15.40 23.93
CA ARG A 49 7.94 -16.54 24.64
C ARG A 49 6.61 -16.19 25.33
N GLU A 50 6.50 -15.03 25.98
CA GLU A 50 5.27 -14.60 26.65
C GLU A 50 4.09 -14.58 25.67
N ARG A 51 4.29 -13.96 24.50
CA ARG A 51 3.25 -13.85 23.47
C ARG A 51 2.87 -15.19 22.86
N LEU A 52 3.81 -16.13 22.77
CA LEU A 52 3.49 -17.48 22.32
C LEU A 52 2.76 -18.27 23.40
N LEU A 53 3.08 -18.10 24.69
CA LEU A 53 2.37 -18.77 25.78
C LEU A 53 0.93 -18.29 25.93
N GLU A 54 0.68 -17.00 25.69
CA GLU A 54 -0.69 -16.44 25.66
C GLU A 54 -1.55 -17.12 24.59
N GLN A 55 -0.93 -17.59 23.49
CA GLN A 55 -1.63 -18.24 22.38
C GLN A 55 -1.64 -19.77 22.50
N MET A 56 -0.53 -20.37 22.91
CA MET A 56 -0.30 -21.81 23.04
C MET A 56 0.37 -22.12 24.38
N PRO A 57 -0.41 -22.34 25.46
CA PRO A 57 0.15 -22.62 26.78
C PRO A 57 1.09 -23.83 26.84
N SER A 58 0.90 -24.82 25.95
CA SER A 58 1.72 -26.04 25.84
C SER A 58 3.19 -25.76 25.51
N ILE A 59 3.51 -24.60 24.90
CA ILE A 59 4.89 -24.14 24.71
C ILE A 59 5.63 -24.04 26.05
N GLY A 60 4.92 -23.72 27.13
CA GLY A 60 5.51 -23.56 28.46
C GLY A 60 5.95 -24.89 29.09
N GLU A 61 5.30 -25.99 28.71
CA GLU A 61 5.68 -27.33 29.14
C GLU A 61 6.95 -27.79 28.42
N LYS A 62 7.07 -27.48 27.12
CA LYS A 62 8.20 -27.87 26.27
C LYS A 62 9.44 -27.00 26.47
N PHE A 63 9.24 -25.70 26.75
CA PHE A 63 10.30 -24.71 26.93
C PHE A 63 10.03 -23.91 28.23
N PRO A 64 10.38 -24.48 29.40
CA PRO A 64 9.97 -23.93 30.71
C PRO A 64 10.67 -22.61 31.08
N ASP A 65 11.80 -22.28 30.45
CA ASP A 65 12.59 -21.09 30.75
C ASP A 65 13.03 -20.33 29.48
N TRP A 66 13.64 -19.17 29.68
CA TRP A 66 14.11 -18.28 28.62
C TRP A 66 15.26 -18.87 27.80
N ASP A 67 16.10 -19.69 28.41
CA ASP A 67 17.28 -20.26 27.78
C ASP A 67 16.90 -21.39 26.81
N SER A 68 16.03 -22.31 27.26
CA SER A 68 15.46 -23.37 26.43
C SER A 68 14.65 -22.82 25.25
N PHE A 69 13.81 -21.81 25.48
CA PHE A 69 13.07 -21.16 24.40
C PHE A 69 13.98 -20.41 23.41
N GLY A 70 14.96 -19.67 23.92
CA GLY A 70 15.84 -18.84 23.09
C GLY A 70 16.78 -19.64 22.17
N LYS A 71 17.06 -20.90 22.51
CA LYS A 71 17.87 -21.82 21.70
C LYS A 71 17.05 -22.59 20.68
N ALA A 72 15.75 -22.78 20.95
CA ALA A 72 14.90 -23.60 20.11
C ALA A 72 14.60 -22.92 18.78
N ASP A 73 14.86 -23.62 17.68
CA ASP A 73 14.42 -23.18 16.36
C ASP A 73 12.94 -23.56 16.11
N LEU A 74 12.39 -23.07 15.00
CA LEU A 74 10.99 -23.32 14.64
C LEU A 74 10.68 -24.82 14.50
N THR A 75 11.65 -25.62 14.03
CA THR A 75 11.50 -27.07 13.86
C THR A 75 11.48 -27.79 15.20
N GLU A 76 12.34 -27.40 16.12
CA GLU A 76 12.32 -27.89 17.50
C GLU A 76 11.04 -27.48 18.21
N MET A 77 10.54 -26.27 17.98
CA MET A 77 9.30 -25.77 18.58
C MET A 77 8.07 -26.54 18.09
N PHE A 78 7.86 -26.61 16.77
CA PHE A 78 6.60 -27.08 16.19
C PHE A 78 6.68 -28.45 15.51
N GLY A 79 7.87 -28.97 15.26
CA GLY A 79 8.12 -30.22 14.56
C GLY A 79 8.09 -30.04 13.04
N ALA A 80 9.05 -30.68 12.35
CA ALA A 80 9.18 -30.60 10.90
C ALA A 80 7.90 -31.02 10.15
N GLU A 81 7.20 -32.06 10.63
CA GLU A 81 5.97 -32.55 10.02
C GLU A 81 4.83 -31.51 10.06
N ASN A 82 4.70 -30.77 11.17
CA ASN A 82 3.66 -29.75 11.28
C ASN A 82 4.00 -28.52 10.43
N LEU A 83 5.28 -28.14 10.38
CA LEU A 83 5.73 -27.04 9.52
C LEU A 83 5.53 -27.36 8.02
N ASP A 84 5.81 -28.59 7.60
CA ASP A 84 5.62 -29.04 6.20
C ASP A 84 4.13 -29.04 5.79
N LYS A 85 3.24 -29.35 6.74
CA LYS A 85 1.78 -29.33 6.52
C LYS A 85 1.16 -27.94 6.64
N ALA A 86 1.86 -26.97 7.22
CA ALA A 86 1.35 -25.63 7.44
C ALA A 86 1.21 -24.86 6.11
N ILE A 87 0.30 -23.89 6.08
CA ILE A 87 0.31 -22.90 5.00
C ILE A 87 1.56 -22.04 5.20
N HIS A 88 2.54 -22.21 4.31
CA HIS A 88 3.82 -21.49 4.36
C HIS A 88 3.90 -20.41 3.28
N LYS A 89 4.33 -19.21 3.68
CA LYS A 89 4.60 -18.06 2.80
C LYS A 89 5.90 -17.38 3.17
N SER A 90 6.58 -16.82 2.17
CA SER A 90 7.83 -16.07 2.34
C SER A 90 7.69 -14.65 1.80
N ALA A 91 8.28 -13.68 2.49
CA ALA A 91 8.30 -12.28 2.09
C ALA A 91 9.75 -11.77 1.94
N TYR A 92 10.09 -11.33 0.72
CA TYR A 92 11.40 -10.74 0.39
C TYR A 92 11.36 -9.22 0.20
N ILE A 93 10.20 -8.66 -0.12
CA ILE A 93 10.06 -7.25 -0.48
C ILE A 93 9.21 -6.57 0.59
N PHE A 94 9.81 -5.61 1.27
CA PHE A 94 9.16 -4.76 2.30
C PHE A 94 9.05 -3.29 1.85
N ASN A 95 9.59 -2.97 0.68
CA ASN A 95 9.49 -1.65 0.08
C ASN A 95 8.09 -1.42 -0.47
N SER A 96 7.64 -0.18 -0.35
CA SER A 96 6.53 0.32 -1.15
C SER A 96 7.01 0.45 -2.59
N ALA A 97 6.18 0.03 -3.54
CA ALA A 97 6.62 -0.12 -4.91
C ALA A 97 5.50 0.17 -5.89
N VAL A 98 5.88 0.52 -7.11
CA VAL A 98 5.03 0.53 -8.28
C VAL A 98 5.34 -0.71 -9.11
N LEU A 99 4.30 -1.43 -9.52
CA LEU A 99 4.40 -2.54 -10.46
C LEU A 99 4.06 -1.99 -11.85
N ILE A 100 5.03 -2.02 -12.77
CA ILE A 100 4.87 -1.58 -14.15
C ILE A 100 4.48 -2.79 -14.98
N ASN A 101 3.30 -2.75 -15.59
CA ASN A 101 2.83 -3.79 -16.48
C ASN A 101 3.56 -3.69 -17.83
N GLU A 102 4.46 -4.62 -18.10
CA GLU A 102 5.25 -4.76 -19.34
C GLU A 102 4.45 -5.43 -20.46
N GLY A 103 3.16 -5.71 -20.23
CA GLY A 103 2.28 -6.47 -21.10
C GLY A 103 2.43 -7.99 -20.90
N LYS A 104 1.48 -8.73 -21.49
CA LYS A 104 1.45 -10.22 -21.46
C LYS A 104 1.53 -10.82 -20.04
N GLY A 105 1.05 -10.10 -19.03
CA GLY A 105 1.09 -10.54 -17.64
C GLY A 105 2.47 -10.43 -16.97
N LYS A 106 3.45 -9.78 -17.60
CA LYS A 106 4.75 -9.51 -17.00
C LYS A 106 4.74 -8.15 -16.31
N PHE A 107 5.30 -8.11 -15.09
CA PHE A 107 5.44 -6.87 -14.33
C PHE A 107 6.91 -6.64 -13.95
N SER A 108 7.37 -5.40 -14.06
CA SER A 108 8.62 -4.95 -13.44
C SER A 108 8.31 -4.17 -12.17
N ILE A 109 9.21 -4.20 -11.18
CA ILE A 109 9.02 -3.53 -9.90
C ILE A 109 9.95 -2.33 -9.82
N LYS A 110 9.41 -1.18 -9.44
CA LYS A 110 10.16 0.04 -9.11
C LYS A 110 9.85 0.41 -7.66
N PHE A 111 10.87 0.44 -6.80
CA PHE A 111 10.71 0.88 -5.42
C PHE A 111 10.49 2.40 -5.37
N LEU A 112 9.61 2.83 -4.47
CA LEU A 112 9.43 4.24 -4.18
C LEU A 112 10.69 4.80 -3.49
N PRO A 113 10.92 6.12 -3.54
CA PRO A 113 12.08 6.74 -2.90
C PRO A 113 12.07 6.52 -1.38
N ASN A 114 13.24 6.64 -0.75
CA ASN A 114 13.44 6.37 0.68
C ASN A 114 12.48 7.18 1.58
N GLU A 115 12.11 8.39 1.16
CA GLU A 115 11.17 9.26 1.87
C GLU A 115 9.76 8.63 1.99
N ALA A 116 9.36 7.80 1.03
CA ALA A 116 8.12 7.04 1.08
C ALA A 116 8.23 5.77 1.95
N GLN A 117 9.43 5.44 2.46
CA GLN A 117 9.70 4.27 3.31
C GLN A 117 9.93 4.60 4.78
N ILE A 118 9.84 5.87 5.16
CA ILE A 118 10.04 6.32 6.54
C ILE A 118 8.99 5.72 7.49
N SER A 119 7.79 5.46 7.00
CA SER A 119 6.69 4.84 7.74
C SER A 119 5.90 3.91 6.83
N VAL A 120 4.95 3.19 7.41
CA VAL A 120 3.95 2.41 6.66
C VAL A 120 3.06 3.36 5.86
N LEU A 121 2.67 2.93 4.65
CA LEU A 121 1.75 3.65 3.78
C LEU A 121 0.38 2.96 3.77
N PHE A 122 -0.68 3.75 3.82
CA PHE A 122 -2.07 3.28 3.72
C PHE A 122 -2.83 4.06 2.65
N GLY A 123 -3.37 5.23 3.01
CA GLY A 123 -4.24 6.00 2.13
C GLY A 123 -3.45 6.65 1.00
N MET A 124 -3.89 6.40 -0.23
CA MET A 124 -3.20 6.84 -1.44
C MET A 124 -4.20 7.28 -2.51
N VAL A 125 -3.87 8.35 -3.23
CA VAL A 125 -4.56 8.77 -4.45
C VAL A 125 -3.53 9.13 -5.51
N THR A 126 -3.93 9.04 -6.77
CA THR A 126 -3.09 9.39 -7.91
C THR A 126 -3.79 10.45 -8.76
N ASP A 127 -3.03 11.42 -9.23
CA ASP A 127 -3.46 12.49 -10.13
C ASP A 127 -2.22 13.09 -10.81
N ASP A 128 -2.38 14.06 -11.69
CA ASP A 128 -1.29 14.88 -12.24
C ASP A 128 -1.26 16.22 -11.45
N PHE A 129 -0.58 16.24 -10.30
CA PHE A 129 -0.64 17.38 -9.38
C PHE A 129 0.10 18.60 -9.93
N ASN A 130 1.19 18.41 -10.66
CA ASN A 130 2.02 19.47 -11.23
C ASN A 130 1.66 19.86 -12.68
N ASN A 131 0.71 19.17 -13.34
CA ASN A 131 0.32 19.34 -14.74
C ASN A 131 1.49 19.11 -15.71
N ASP A 132 2.30 18.08 -15.52
CA ASP A 132 3.34 17.69 -16.48
C ASP A 132 2.92 16.56 -17.42
N GLY A 133 1.74 15.95 -17.18
CA GLY A 133 1.19 14.84 -17.95
C GLY A 133 1.52 13.46 -17.37
N PHE A 134 2.37 13.39 -16.34
CA PHE A 134 2.70 12.15 -15.64
C PHE A 134 1.79 11.91 -14.43
N VAL A 135 1.80 10.67 -13.94
CA VAL A 135 1.01 10.29 -12.76
C VAL A 135 1.87 10.52 -11.53
N ASP A 136 1.34 11.31 -10.61
CA ASP A 136 1.89 11.54 -9.28
C ASP A 136 1.14 10.72 -8.23
N ILE A 137 1.73 10.57 -7.05
CA ILE A 137 1.16 9.84 -5.92
C ILE A 137 1.09 10.75 -4.70
N LEU A 138 -0.10 10.99 -4.16
CA LEU A 138 -0.28 11.57 -2.84
C LEU A 138 -0.62 10.44 -1.87
N THR A 139 0.22 10.25 -0.85
CA THR A 139 0.06 9.14 0.09
C THR A 139 0.33 9.56 1.53
N GLN A 140 -0.27 8.83 2.45
CA GLN A 140 -0.09 8.96 3.89
C GLN A 140 -0.02 7.57 4.53
N GLY A 141 0.28 7.51 5.83
CA GLY A 141 0.04 6.31 6.61
C GLY A 141 0.26 6.56 8.08
N ASN A 142 1.19 5.80 8.65
CA ASN A 142 1.40 5.53 10.07
C ASN A 142 0.53 4.41 10.65
N PHE A 143 1.07 3.78 11.69
CA PHE A 143 0.41 2.73 12.46
C PHE A 143 0.80 2.82 13.94
N TYR A 144 -0.16 3.24 14.76
CA TYR A 144 0.06 3.45 16.20
C TYR A 144 -0.28 2.23 17.05
N ASN A 145 -1.07 1.30 16.51
CA ASN A 145 -1.58 0.13 17.23
C ASN A 145 -0.61 -1.06 17.15
N THR A 146 0.62 -0.85 17.61
CA THR A 146 1.66 -1.89 17.66
C THR A 146 1.62 -2.66 18.97
N GLU A 147 2.15 -3.89 18.97
CA GLU A 147 2.43 -4.63 20.21
C GLU A 147 3.41 -3.84 21.10
N ILE A 148 3.41 -4.10 22.41
CA ILE A 148 4.18 -3.33 23.40
C ILE A 148 5.69 -3.32 23.07
N GLU A 149 6.17 -4.42 22.50
CA GLU A 149 7.58 -4.64 22.16
C GLU A 149 7.97 -4.03 20.80
N ILE A 150 6.99 -3.54 20.03
CA ILE A 150 7.17 -2.95 18.70
C ILE A 150 6.91 -1.44 18.80
N THR A 151 7.92 -0.65 18.44
CA THR A 151 7.77 0.80 18.32
C THR A 151 6.75 1.15 17.25
N ARG A 152 5.93 2.17 17.52
CA ARG A 152 4.98 2.71 16.54
C ARG A 152 5.68 3.08 15.23
N HIS A 153 4.95 2.94 14.14
CA HIS A 153 5.37 3.44 12.84
C HIS A 153 4.74 4.83 12.66
N ASP A 154 5.26 5.85 13.35
CA ASP A 154 4.63 7.18 13.48
C ASP A 154 5.49 8.33 12.94
N ALA A 155 6.57 8.01 12.22
CA ALA A 155 7.47 9.01 11.63
C ALA A 155 6.93 9.64 10.33
N GLY A 156 5.82 9.14 9.79
CA GLY A 156 5.23 9.62 8.54
C GLY A 156 4.45 10.93 8.74
N THR A 157 4.61 11.87 7.80
CA THR A 157 3.87 13.15 7.79
C THR A 157 3.03 13.34 6.54
N GLY A 158 2.85 12.27 5.76
CA GLY A 158 2.30 12.33 4.40
C GLY A 158 3.32 12.85 3.39
N ILE A 159 3.19 12.41 2.13
CA ILE A 159 4.12 12.78 1.06
C ILE A 159 3.40 12.85 -0.30
N LEU A 160 3.79 13.83 -1.09
CA LEU A 160 3.51 13.89 -2.53
C LEU A 160 4.76 13.43 -3.27
N LEU A 161 4.59 12.48 -4.18
CA LEU A 161 5.62 11.93 -5.03
C LEU A 161 5.29 12.32 -6.48
N LEU A 162 6.14 13.14 -7.09
CA LEU A 162 5.99 13.57 -8.49
C LEU A 162 6.54 12.50 -9.41
N GLY A 163 5.77 12.08 -10.42
CA GLY A 163 6.16 11.05 -11.36
C GLY A 163 7.10 11.57 -12.43
N ASN A 164 8.13 10.79 -12.77
CA ASN A 164 9.07 11.13 -13.86
C ASN A 164 8.64 10.55 -15.23
N GLY A 165 7.48 9.90 -15.30
CA GLY A 165 6.97 9.25 -16.52
C GLY A 165 7.54 7.85 -16.83
N ASP A 166 8.60 7.43 -16.14
CA ASP A 166 9.27 6.13 -16.32
C ASP A 166 8.99 5.12 -15.18
N GLY A 167 8.02 5.44 -14.32
CA GLY A 167 7.69 4.66 -13.12
C GLY A 167 8.58 4.97 -11.91
N THR A 168 9.50 5.92 -12.02
CA THR A 168 10.22 6.49 -10.87
C THR A 168 9.56 7.79 -10.40
N PHE A 169 9.85 8.17 -9.15
CA PHE A 169 9.20 9.30 -8.50
C PHE A 169 10.19 10.15 -7.71
N GLN A 170 9.95 11.46 -7.68
CA GLN A 170 10.68 12.43 -6.88
C GLN A 170 9.80 12.92 -5.71
N PRO A 171 10.29 12.89 -4.46
CA PRO A 171 9.54 13.42 -3.33
C PRO A 171 9.43 14.95 -3.40
N ALA A 172 8.19 15.47 -3.31
CA ALA A 172 7.94 16.89 -3.15
C ALA A 172 7.88 17.25 -1.65
N ARG A 173 8.65 18.28 -1.27
CA ARG A 173 8.79 18.69 0.13
C ARG A 173 7.49 19.29 0.66
N SER A 174 7.09 18.89 1.87
CA SER A 174 5.82 19.29 2.50
C SER A 174 5.63 20.81 2.64
N TYR A 175 6.70 21.58 2.89
CA TYR A 175 6.61 23.04 2.98
C TYR A 175 6.33 23.71 1.62
N ILE A 176 6.57 23.01 0.49
CA ILE A 176 6.24 23.49 -0.85
C ILE A 176 4.81 23.11 -1.20
N THR A 177 4.41 21.88 -0.90
CA THR A 177 3.09 21.35 -1.26
C THR A 177 1.99 21.83 -0.31
N GLY A 178 2.34 22.21 0.91
CA GLY A 178 1.39 22.49 1.99
C GLY A 178 0.72 21.24 2.55
N PHE A 179 1.11 20.05 2.12
CA PHE A 179 0.55 18.78 2.57
C PHE A 179 1.32 18.26 3.77
N ARG A 180 0.62 18.14 4.91
CA ARG A 180 1.15 17.54 6.14
C ARG A 180 0.01 16.91 6.93
N ASN A 181 0.10 15.62 7.21
CA ASN A 181 -0.78 14.89 8.11
C ASN A 181 0.03 13.83 8.87
N ASP A 182 0.33 14.12 10.14
CA ASP A 182 1.14 13.31 11.05
C ASP A 182 0.29 12.52 12.06
N GLY A 183 -0.96 12.23 11.71
CA GLY A 183 -1.84 11.35 12.48
C GLY A 183 -1.71 9.86 12.11
N ASP A 184 -2.47 9.00 12.79
CA ASP A 184 -2.56 7.57 12.48
C ASP A 184 -3.46 7.32 11.26
N SER A 185 -2.98 7.69 10.09
CA SER A 185 -3.82 7.87 8.92
C SER A 185 -4.00 6.56 8.14
N LYS A 186 -5.23 6.31 7.69
CA LYS A 186 -5.65 5.01 7.11
C LYS A 186 -6.25 5.17 5.73
N GLY A 187 -7.41 5.80 5.64
CA GLY A 187 -8.10 6.04 4.37
C GLY A 187 -7.72 7.39 3.76
N MET A 188 -7.70 7.45 2.43
CA MET A 188 -7.73 8.71 1.69
C MET A 188 -8.81 8.61 0.60
N ALA A 189 -9.72 9.58 0.55
CA ALA A 189 -10.77 9.65 -0.46
C ALA A 189 -10.84 11.05 -1.04
N VAL A 190 -11.17 11.16 -2.32
CA VAL A 190 -11.41 12.45 -2.98
C VAL A 190 -12.89 12.62 -3.26
N ILE A 191 -13.46 13.73 -2.82
CA ILE A 191 -14.85 14.10 -3.15
C ILE A 191 -14.87 15.36 -4.02
N LEU A 192 -15.89 15.49 -4.86
CA LEU A 192 -16.14 16.74 -5.59
C LEU A 192 -17.06 17.65 -4.79
N ALA A 193 -16.55 18.79 -4.34
CA ALA A 193 -17.26 19.74 -3.49
C ALA A 193 -17.51 21.10 -4.16
N GLY A 194 -18.53 21.80 -3.65
CA GLY A 194 -18.92 23.13 -4.10
C GLY A 194 -19.57 23.18 -5.50
N ALA A 195 -20.01 24.37 -5.90
CA ALA A 195 -20.69 24.59 -7.18
C ALA A 195 -19.79 24.25 -8.39
N LYS A 196 -18.49 24.46 -8.25
CA LYS A 196 -17.48 24.19 -9.29
C LYS A 196 -16.90 22.77 -9.26
N LYS A 197 -17.47 21.86 -8.45
CA LYS A 197 -17.06 20.45 -8.36
C LYS A 197 -15.54 20.26 -8.21
N GLN A 198 -14.93 21.00 -7.29
CA GLN A 198 -13.49 20.94 -7.04
C GLN A 198 -13.15 19.74 -6.16
N PRO A 199 -12.00 19.08 -6.37
CA PRO A 199 -11.58 17.97 -5.53
C PRO A 199 -11.24 18.45 -4.11
N VAL A 200 -11.75 17.72 -3.13
CA VAL A 200 -11.36 17.83 -1.72
C VAL A 200 -10.86 16.45 -1.28
N TYR A 201 -9.64 16.41 -0.78
CA TYR A 201 -8.97 15.22 -0.30
C TYR A 201 -9.28 15.06 1.18
N LEU A 202 -9.91 13.96 1.56
CA LEU A 202 -10.28 13.62 2.92
C LEU A 202 -9.40 12.50 3.44
N LEU A 203 -8.82 12.68 4.62
CA LEU A 203 -7.92 11.71 5.25
C LEU A 203 -8.53 11.25 6.58
N GLY A 204 -8.79 9.95 6.69
CA GLY A 204 -9.26 9.33 7.92
C GLY A 204 -8.10 9.02 8.85
N ASN A 205 -8.06 9.68 10.01
CA ASN A 205 -7.09 9.42 11.08
C ASN A 205 -7.78 8.58 12.16
N ALA A 206 -7.20 7.44 12.52
CA ALA A 206 -7.73 6.61 13.60
C ALA A 206 -7.65 7.37 14.93
N ASP A 207 -8.75 7.36 15.69
CA ASP A 207 -8.92 8.07 16.97
C ASP A 207 -8.50 9.55 16.95
N GLY A 208 -8.55 10.19 15.78
CA GLY A 208 -8.11 11.56 15.56
C GLY A 208 -9.04 12.36 14.66
N PRO A 209 -8.83 13.69 14.54
CA PRO A 209 -9.62 14.51 13.64
C PRO A 209 -9.35 14.12 12.18
N MET A 210 -10.41 14.11 11.37
CA MET A 210 -10.29 13.99 9.92
C MET A 210 -9.56 15.24 9.38
N ALA A 211 -8.56 15.03 8.52
CA ALA A 211 -7.92 16.13 7.80
C ALA A 211 -8.56 16.31 6.41
N SER A 212 -8.54 17.54 5.90
CA SER A 212 -8.98 17.84 4.55
C SER A 212 -8.04 18.80 3.84
N PHE A 213 -7.81 18.54 2.56
CA PHE A 213 -6.96 19.38 1.71
C PHE A 213 -7.69 19.71 0.41
N LYS A 214 -7.33 20.85 -0.18
CA LYS A 214 -7.77 21.28 -1.50
C LYS A 214 -6.56 21.69 -2.32
N LEU A 215 -6.71 21.65 -3.64
CA LEU A 215 -5.74 22.30 -4.52
C LEU A 215 -5.80 23.83 -4.31
N ILE A 216 -4.64 24.47 -4.37
CA ILE A 216 -4.53 25.94 -4.28
C ILE A 216 -5.21 26.57 -5.48
N ASN A 217 -4.92 26.04 -6.67
CA ASN A 217 -5.49 26.51 -7.92
C ASN A 217 -6.73 25.66 -8.28
N PRO A 218 -7.85 26.30 -8.65
CA PRO A 218 -8.99 25.58 -9.19
C PRO A 218 -8.63 24.81 -10.46
N ILE A 219 -9.22 23.64 -10.61
CA ILE A 219 -9.04 22.76 -11.77
C ILE A 219 -10.37 22.51 -12.47
N THR A 220 -10.31 22.06 -13.72
CA THR A 220 -11.48 21.52 -14.42
C THR A 220 -11.57 20.02 -14.16
N THR A 221 -12.70 19.57 -13.65
CA THR A 221 -13.00 18.14 -13.45
C THR A 221 -14.15 17.73 -14.37
N ILE A 222 -14.09 16.49 -14.83
CA ILE A 222 -15.17 15.82 -15.56
C ILE A 222 -15.69 14.71 -14.64
N PRO A 223 -16.85 14.89 -13.98
CA PRO A 223 -17.50 13.82 -13.24
C PRO A 223 -17.85 12.65 -14.17
N MET A 224 -17.58 11.43 -13.72
CA MET A 224 -17.89 10.21 -14.46
C MET A 224 -19.21 9.61 -13.99
N GLN A 225 -19.82 8.78 -14.83
CA GLN A 225 -21.06 8.07 -14.48
C GLN A 225 -20.76 6.88 -13.56
N ALA A 226 -21.76 6.46 -12.78
CA ALA A 226 -21.60 5.36 -11.82
C ALA A 226 -21.15 4.04 -12.51
N ASN A 227 -21.64 3.79 -13.72
CA ASN A 227 -21.34 2.61 -14.53
C ASN A 227 -20.06 2.74 -15.38
N ASP A 228 -19.39 3.89 -15.39
CA ASP A 228 -18.08 4.05 -16.04
C ASP A 228 -17.05 3.25 -15.24
N ALA A 229 -16.41 2.28 -15.90
CA ALA A 229 -15.44 1.37 -15.30
C ALA A 229 -14.00 1.88 -15.45
N ARG A 230 -13.71 2.57 -16.56
CA ARG A 230 -12.41 3.17 -16.85
C ARG A 230 -12.55 4.35 -17.82
N ALA A 231 -11.52 5.19 -17.87
CA ALA A 231 -11.36 6.22 -18.88
C ALA A 231 -10.07 5.96 -19.69
N ILE A 232 -10.15 6.10 -21.01
CA ILE A 232 -9.00 6.09 -21.92
C ILE A 232 -8.70 7.55 -22.26
N ILE A 233 -7.54 8.02 -21.83
CA ILE A 233 -7.05 9.38 -22.06
C ILE A 233 -6.05 9.32 -23.21
N THR A 234 -6.28 10.12 -24.25
CA THR A 234 -5.29 10.34 -25.32
C THR A 234 -4.64 11.69 -25.07
N MET A 235 -3.32 11.71 -25.04
CA MET A 235 -2.49 12.89 -24.83
C MET A 235 -2.15 13.53 -26.18
N LYS A 236 -1.82 14.82 -26.18
CA LYS A 236 -1.47 15.58 -27.40
C LYS A 236 -0.21 15.09 -28.12
N ASP A 237 0.66 14.36 -27.44
CA ASP A 237 1.81 13.70 -28.03
C ASP A 237 1.48 12.34 -28.68
N GLY A 238 0.20 11.94 -28.64
CA GLY A 238 -0.32 10.67 -29.17
C GLY A 238 -0.26 9.51 -28.19
N SER A 239 0.37 9.66 -27.01
CA SER A 239 0.39 8.63 -25.98
C SER A 239 -1.01 8.41 -25.39
N LYS A 240 -1.25 7.22 -24.84
CA LYS A 240 -2.55 6.85 -24.26
C LYS A 240 -2.36 6.28 -22.86
N ARG A 241 -3.26 6.66 -21.96
CA ARG A 241 -3.33 6.16 -20.58
C ARG A 241 -4.74 5.67 -20.28
N THR A 242 -4.82 4.50 -19.65
CA THR A 242 -6.08 4.01 -19.08
C THR A 242 -6.10 4.31 -17.59
N VAL A 243 -7.18 4.93 -17.11
CA VAL A 243 -7.44 5.17 -15.69
C VAL A 243 -8.62 4.32 -15.26
N GLU A 244 -8.43 3.46 -14.27
CA GLU A 244 -9.50 2.64 -13.71
C GLU A 244 -10.35 3.46 -12.72
N LEU A 245 -11.68 3.32 -12.80
CA LEU A 245 -12.66 4.06 -12.02
C LEU A 245 -13.33 3.12 -11.03
N TYR A 246 -12.57 2.73 -10.01
CA TYR A 246 -12.98 1.72 -9.04
C TYR A 246 -14.20 2.10 -8.19
N ALA A 247 -14.94 1.07 -7.78
CA ALA A 247 -15.78 1.11 -6.58
C ALA A 247 -15.00 0.42 -5.45
N GLY A 248 -14.66 1.16 -4.40
CA GLY A 248 -13.66 0.83 -3.40
C GLY A 248 -12.26 1.25 -3.86
N SER A 249 -11.51 1.92 -3.00
CA SER A 249 -10.12 2.35 -3.25
C SER A 249 -9.37 2.47 -1.93
N GLY A 250 -8.08 2.11 -1.91
CA GLY A 250 -7.22 2.25 -0.73
C GLY A 250 -7.73 1.44 0.48
N TYR A 251 -7.58 2.00 1.69
CA TYR A 251 -8.00 1.37 2.95
C TYR A 251 -9.46 1.72 3.28
N LEU A 252 -10.40 0.88 2.83
CA LEU A 252 -11.85 1.01 3.08
C LEU A 252 -12.43 2.39 2.70
N SER A 253 -11.88 3.01 1.65
CA SER A 253 -12.28 4.36 1.17
C SER A 253 -12.92 4.32 -0.22
N GLN A 254 -13.64 5.38 -0.58
CA GLN A 254 -14.24 5.53 -1.92
C GLN A 254 -14.09 6.97 -2.39
N SER A 255 -13.27 7.18 -3.41
CA SER A 255 -13.24 8.45 -4.13
C SER A 255 -14.44 8.59 -5.07
N SER A 256 -14.87 9.82 -5.31
CA SER A 256 -15.76 10.16 -6.41
C SER A 256 -15.11 9.76 -7.73
N LYS A 257 -15.91 9.30 -8.71
CA LYS A 257 -15.40 9.02 -10.05
C LYS A 257 -15.32 10.33 -10.85
N PHE A 258 -14.12 10.77 -11.15
CA PHE A 258 -13.88 11.96 -11.98
C PHE A 258 -12.52 11.86 -12.67
N ILE A 259 -12.35 12.67 -13.72
CA ILE A 259 -11.05 12.91 -14.35
C ILE A 259 -10.74 14.40 -14.25
N ARG A 260 -9.54 14.75 -13.79
CA ARG A 260 -9.00 16.10 -13.92
C ARG A 260 -8.57 16.32 -15.37
N LEU A 261 -9.00 17.43 -15.95
CA LEU A 261 -8.56 17.84 -17.28
C LEU A 261 -7.24 18.62 -17.15
N THR A 262 -6.20 18.19 -17.88
CA THR A 262 -4.91 18.88 -17.94
C THR A 262 -4.60 19.38 -19.36
N PRO A 263 -3.76 20.41 -19.52
CA PRO A 263 -3.44 20.98 -20.84
C PRO A 263 -2.85 19.99 -21.85
N GLN A 264 -2.27 18.88 -21.39
CA GLN A 264 -1.63 17.85 -22.20
C GLN A 264 -2.63 16.86 -22.79
N MET A 265 -3.87 16.82 -22.30
CA MET A 265 -4.91 15.90 -22.79
C MET A 265 -5.52 16.40 -24.10
N GLU A 266 -5.69 15.50 -25.05
CA GLU A 266 -6.39 15.74 -26.32
C GLU A 266 -7.84 15.25 -26.24
N SER A 267 -8.05 14.02 -25.76
CA SER A 267 -9.39 13.42 -25.65
C SER A 267 -9.50 12.44 -24.48
N ILE A 268 -10.74 12.23 -24.02
CA ILE A 268 -11.06 11.28 -22.96
C ILE A 268 -12.30 10.50 -23.39
N GLU A 269 -12.18 9.17 -23.42
CA GLU A 269 -13.27 8.23 -23.68
C GLU A 269 -13.58 7.43 -22.41
N ALA A 270 -14.82 7.50 -21.94
CA ALA A 270 -15.31 6.64 -20.87
C ALA A 270 -15.69 5.27 -21.42
N VAL A 271 -15.40 4.21 -20.67
CA VAL A 271 -15.79 2.83 -20.99
C VAL A 271 -16.57 2.26 -19.81
N SER A 272 -17.79 1.81 -20.05
CA SER A 272 -18.64 1.19 -19.03
C SER A 272 -18.20 -0.24 -18.69
N TYR A 273 -18.76 -0.80 -17.61
CA TYR A 273 -18.57 -2.23 -17.29
C TYR A 273 -19.06 -3.19 -18.39
N SER A 274 -20.03 -2.78 -19.21
CA SER A 274 -20.50 -3.55 -20.37
C SER A 274 -19.64 -3.36 -21.63
N GLY A 275 -18.60 -2.52 -21.55
CA GLY A 275 -17.72 -2.19 -22.67
C GLY A 275 -18.25 -1.08 -23.59
N ALA A 276 -19.40 -0.47 -23.27
CA ALA A 276 -19.93 0.66 -24.03
C ALA A 276 -19.00 1.87 -23.90
N ARG A 277 -18.74 2.55 -25.02
CA ARG A 277 -17.80 3.68 -25.09
C ARG A 277 -18.53 4.99 -25.28
N ARG A 278 -18.03 6.05 -24.63
CA ARG A 278 -18.59 7.41 -24.70
C ARG A 278 -17.47 8.44 -24.68
N MET A 279 -17.42 9.29 -25.71
CA MET A 279 -16.51 10.44 -25.70
C MET A 279 -16.98 11.45 -24.64
N VAL A 280 -16.11 11.79 -23.69
CA VAL A 280 -16.39 12.77 -22.63
C VAL A 280 -15.59 14.06 -22.79
N TYR A 281 -14.47 14.03 -23.51
CA TYR A 281 -13.71 15.20 -23.90
C TYR A 281 -13.07 15.02 -25.29
N PRO A 282 -13.15 16.00 -26.21
CA PRO A 282 -13.95 17.22 -26.11
C PRO A 282 -15.45 16.89 -25.94
N ALA A 283 -16.20 17.78 -25.30
CA ALA A 283 -17.64 17.58 -25.13
C ALA A 283 -18.27 17.35 -26.52
N PRO A 284 -19.12 16.32 -26.71
CA PRO A 284 -19.81 16.11 -27.97
C PRO A 284 -20.50 17.41 -28.36
N THR A 285 -20.28 17.87 -29.59
CA THR A 285 -21.05 19.00 -30.12
C THR A 285 -22.51 18.56 -30.11
N ALA A 286 -23.37 19.27 -29.36
CA ALA A 286 -24.79 19.01 -29.41
C ALA A 286 -25.22 19.07 -30.88
N ALA A 287 -25.77 17.98 -31.41
CA ALA A 287 -26.35 17.98 -32.74
C ALA A 287 -27.42 19.09 -32.74
N LYS A 288 -27.21 20.09 -33.60
CA LYS A 288 -28.19 21.17 -33.84
C LYS A 288 -29.43 20.59 -34.51
#